data_AF-A0A0Q9N6Z9-F1
#
_entry.id   AF-A0A0Q9N6Z9-F1
#
_cell.length_a   1.000
_cell.length_b   1.000
_cell.length_c   1.000
_cell.angle_alpha   90.00
_cell.angle_beta   90.00
_cell.angle_gamma   90.00
#
_symmetry.space_group_name_H-M   'P 1'
#
loop_
_entity.id
_entity.type
_entity.pdbx_description
1 polymer ?
#
loop_
_entity_poly.entity_id
_entity_poly.type
_entity_poly.pdbx_seq_one_letter_code
_entity_poly.pdbx_strand_id
1 'polypeptide(L)'
;MICFIILMTIGLVVHYSESNKKNEAIDTVMPTYRASYHFTTPDKWKNDPQRPIYLDGKYHYYYLYNHDYPNGNGTEWRHATSTDLVHWKDEGVAIPKYTTSNGDPWSGSVVVDENNTAGFGKEALVGGSIDIERYITHRASFGGHS
;
A
#
# COMPACT_ATOMS: atom_id res chain seq x y z
N MET A 1 25.71 26.00 -56.34
CA MET A 1 25.94 24.65 -55.75
C MET A 1 26.08 24.67 -54.23
N ILE A 2 26.98 25.47 -53.65
CA ILE A 2 27.22 25.48 -52.18
C ILE A 2 25.99 25.87 -51.36
N CYS A 3 25.22 26.88 -51.78
CA CYS A 3 24.01 27.32 -51.06
C CYS A 3 22.91 26.24 -51.00
N PHE A 4 22.76 25.44 -52.06
CA PHE A 4 21.83 24.31 -52.08
C PHE A 4 22.24 23.21 -51.12
N ILE A 5 23.55 22.91 -51.02
CA ILE A 5 24.08 21.92 -50.08
C ILE A 5 23.83 22.38 -48.63
N ILE A 6 24.07 23.67 -48.33
CA ILE A 6 23.84 24.22 -46.99
C ILE A 6 22.36 24.12 -46.61
N LEU A 7 21.44 24.55 -47.49
CA LEU A 7 20.00 24.46 -47.23
C LEU A 7 19.54 23.00 -47.02
N MET A 8 20.08 22.07 -47.80
CA MET A 8 19.74 20.65 -47.69
C MET A 8 20.27 20.04 -46.38
N THR A 9 21.47 20.42 -45.94
CA THR A 9 22.03 19.98 -44.65
C THR A 9 21.25 20.55 -43.46
N ILE A 10 20.84 21.83 -43.51
CA ILE A 10 20.00 22.43 -42.47
C ILE A 10 18.65 21.72 -42.40
N GLY A 11 18.02 21.45 -43.55
CA GLY A 11 16.76 20.71 -43.61
C GLY A 11 16.86 19.30 -43.02
N LEU A 12 17.95 18.57 -43.30
CA LEU A 12 18.24 17.26 -42.72
C LEU A 12 18.44 17.31 -41.21
N VAL A 13 19.17 18.31 -40.70
CA VAL A 13 19.42 18.48 -39.26
C VAL A 13 18.13 18.83 -38.53
N VAL A 14 17.29 19.70 -39.09
CA VAL A 14 15.98 20.05 -38.52
C VAL A 14 15.07 18.83 -38.48
N HIS A 15 14.98 18.08 -39.59
CA HIS A 15 14.17 16.87 -39.66
C HIS A 15 14.64 15.79 -38.66
N TYR A 16 15.95 15.60 -38.53
CA TYR A 16 16.56 14.69 -37.57
C TYR A 16 16.26 15.12 -36.12
N SER A 17 16.34 16.43 -35.83
CA SER A 17 16.03 16.97 -34.50
C SER A 17 14.55 16.78 -34.13
N GLU A 18 13.62 17.03 -35.06
CA GLU A 18 12.19 16.81 -34.82
C GLU A 18 11.86 15.32 -34.63
N SER A 19 12.49 14.43 -35.42
CA SER A 19 12.39 12.98 -35.24
C SER A 19 12.83 12.55 -33.84
N ASN A 20 13.95 13.07 -33.34
CA ASN A 20 14.44 12.72 -32.00
C ASN A 20 13.53 13.25 -30.89
N LYS A 21 13.01 14.48 -31.00
CA LYS A 21 12.03 15.00 -30.03
C LYS A 21 10.76 14.15 -29.97
N LYS A 22 10.31 13.64 -31.11
CA LYS A 22 9.13 12.76 -31.18
C LYS A 22 9.39 11.38 -30.56
N ASN A 23 10.64 10.89 -30.63
CA ASN A 23 11.06 9.64 -30.01
C ASN A 23 11.28 9.78 -28.49
N GLU A 24 11.75 10.92 -27.98
CA GLU A 24 11.85 11.19 -26.54
C GLU A 24 10.47 11.44 -25.89
N ALA A 25 9.50 11.99 -26.64
CA ALA A 25 8.16 12.26 -26.13
C ALA A 25 7.24 11.02 -26.05
N ILE A 26 7.69 9.86 -26.52
CA ILE A 26 7.02 8.57 -26.30
C ILE A 26 7.70 7.87 -25.11
N ASP A 27 7.76 8.58 -23.97
CA ASP A 27 7.85 7.89 -22.69
C ASP A 27 6.54 7.10 -22.56
N THR A 28 6.62 5.81 -22.86
CA THR A 28 5.46 4.93 -22.95
C THR A 28 5.02 4.66 -21.52
N VAL A 29 4.31 5.61 -20.90
CA VAL A 29 3.55 5.36 -19.68
C VAL A 29 2.48 4.35 -20.06
N MET A 30 2.81 3.07 -19.90
CA MET A 30 1.87 1.98 -20.10
C MET A 30 0.64 2.25 -19.23
N PRO A 31 -0.57 2.20 -19.78
CA PRO A 31 -1.78 2.46 -19.00
C PRO A 31 -1.82 1.50 -17.81
N THR A 32 -1.94 2.05 -16.60
CA THR A 32 -2.04 1.27 -15.37
C THR A 32 -3.48 0.84 -15.13
N TYR A 33 -3.68 -0.39 -14.66
CA TYR A 33 -4.98 -0.87 -14.16
C TYR A 33 -5.22 -0.48 -12.69
N ARG A 34 -4.33 0.32 -12.09
CA ARG A 34 -4.48 0.77 -10.71
C ARG A 34 -5.66 1.73 -10.62
N ALA A 35 -6.59 1.43 -9.73
CA ALA A 35 -7.77 2.26 -9.52
C ALA A 35 -7.40 3.66 -8.99
N SER A 36 -8.05 4.70 -9.52
CA SER A 36 -7.82 6.08 -9.10
C SER A 36 -8.53 6.47 -7.79
N TYR A 37 -9.61 5.77 -7.44
CA TYR A 37 -10.48 6.12 -6.30
C TYR A 37 -10.72 4.97 -5.31
N HIS A 38 -10.27 3.75 -5.64
CA HIS A 38 -10.38 2.60 -4.75
C HIS A 38 -9.02 2.28 -4.16
N PHE A 39 -9.01 1.94 -2.87
CA PHE A 39 -7.78 1.53 -2.20
C PHE A 39 -7.10 0.36 -2.95
N THR A 40 -5.81 0.51 -3.20
CA THR A 40 -4.95 -0.52 -3.78
C THR A 40 -3.70 -0.66 -2.91
N THR A 41 -3.27 -1.90 -2.66
CA THR A 41 -1.99 -2.16 -1.97
C THR A 41 -0.83 -1.54 -2.76
N PRO A 42 0.24 -1.02 -2.11
CA PRO A 42 1.38 -0.43 -2.79
C PRO A 42 1.94 -1.32 -3.91
N ASP A 43 2.00 -2.62 -3.62
CA ASP A 43 2.49 -3.68 -4.50
C ASP A 43 1.81 -5.04 -4.18
N LYS A 44 2.19 -6.07 -4.94
CA LYS A 44 1.89 -7.49 -4.68
C LYS A 44 0.39 -7.80 -4.57
N TRP A 45 0.03 -8.74 -3.69
CA TRP A 45 -1.29 -9.31 -3.59
C TRP A 45 -2.00 -8.88 -2.31
N LYS A 46 -3.26 -8.47 -2.47
CA LYS A 46 -4.17 -8.11 -1.39
C LYS A 46 -5.45 -8.92 -1.52
N ASN A 47 -5.98 -9.38 -0.39
CA ASN A 47 -7.29 -9.99 -0.31
C ASN A 47 -8.16 -9.27 0.74
N ASP A 48 -8.61 -10.01 1.76
CA ASP A 48 -9.73 -9.64 2.61
C ASP A 48 -9.47 -8.34 3.39
N PRO A 49 -10.45 -7.42 3.40
CA PRO A 49 -10.48 -6.33 4.37
C PRO A 49 -10.71 -6.88 5.78
N GLN A 50 -10.00 -6.34 6.77
CA GLN A 50 -10.39 -6.46 8.16
C GLN A 50 -11.28 -5.28 8.53
N ARG A 51 -12.16 -5.44 9.53
CA ARG A 51 -13.09 -4.38 9.94
C ARG A 51 -12.34 -3.07 10.22
N PRO A 52 -12.60 -1.97 9.47
CA PRO A 52 -11.97 -0.68 9.73
C PRO A 52 -12.41 -0.09 11.08
N ILE A 53 -11.53 0.67 11.73
CA ILE A 53 -11.82 1.36 13.01
C ILE A 53 -11.48 2.83 12.87
N TYR A 54 -12.25 3.70 13.52
CA TYR A 54 -11.88 5.09 13.68
C TYR A 54 -11.29 5.31 15.07
N LEU A 55 -10.04 5.77 15.14
CA LEU A 55 -9.31 6.05 16.37
C LEU A 55 -8.35 7.23 16.14
N ASP A 56 -8.19 8.11 17.13
CA ASP A 56 -7.23 9.24 17.09
C ASP A 56 -7.30 10.11 15.81
N GLY A 57 -8.53 10.36 15.34
CA GLY A 57 -8.77 11.21 14.17
C GLY A 57 -8.53 10.52 12.82
N LYS A 58 -8.33 9.19 12.80
CA LYS A 58 -8.01 8.42 11.59
C LYS A 58 -8.85 7.16 11.48
N TYR A 59 -9.18 6.80 10.25
CA TYR A 59 -9.60 5.47 9.88
C TYR A 59 -8.37 4.57 9.76
N HIS A 60 -8.40 3.45 10.48
CA HIS A 60 -7.44 2.36 10.45
C HIS A 60 -8.02 1.22 9.63
N TYR A 61 -7.37 0.88 8.53
CA TYR A 61 -7.77 -0.20 7.65
C TYR A 61 -6.68 -1.25 7.60
N TYR A 62 -6.99 -2.44 8.09
CA TYR A 62 -6.14 -3.61 7.95
C TYR A 62 -6.64 -4.50 6.83
N TYR A 63 -5.74 -5.20 6.16
CA TYR A 63 -6.08 -6.13 5.10
C TYR A 63 -5.07 -7.26 5.00
N LEU A 64 -5.49 -8.40 4.48
CA LEU A 64 -4.59 -9.50 4.19
C LEU A 64 -3.72 -9.18 2.97
N TYR A 65 -2.43 -9.43 3.12
CA TYR A 65 -1.38 -9.08 2.16
C TYR A 65 -0.38 -10.21 2.01
N ASN A 66 0.15 -10.44 0.81
CA ASN A 66 1.23 -11.41 0.59
C ASN A 66 2.41 -10.74 -0.13
N HIS A 67 3.46 -10.41 0.63
CA HIS A 67 4.66 -9.77 0.08
C HIS A 67 5.45 -10.64 -0.92
N ASP A 68 5.33 -11.97 -0.81
CA ASP A 68 6.07 -12.93 -1.61
C ASP A 68 5.36 -13.31 -2.92
N TYR A 69 4.15 -12.79 -3.15
CA TYR A 69 3.40 -13.10 -4.37
C TYR A 69 4.22 -12.71 -5.63
N PRO A 70 4.23 -13.53 -6.70
CA PRO A 70 3.44 -14.77 -6.88
C PRO A 70 4.12 -16.06 -6.40
N ASN A 71 5.32 -15.98 -5.82
CA ASN A 71 6.16 -17.17 -5.58
C ASN A 71 6.02 -17.75 -4.17
N GLY A 72 5.51 -16.96 -3.21
CA GLY A 72 5.26 -17.40 -1.84
C GLY A 72 3.79 -17.44 -1.47
N ASN A 73 3.51 -18.12 -0.36
CA ASN A 73 2.19 -18.33 0.20
C ASN A 73 2.02 -17.60 1.55
N GLY A 74 0.82 -17.75 2.11
CA GLY A 74 0.44 -17.13 3.37
C GLY A 74 0.12 -15.65 3.26
N THR A 75 -0.44 -15.12 4.35
CA THR A 75 -0.95 -13.76 4.44
C THR A 75 -0.43 -13.04 5.68
N GLU A 76 -0.27 -11.73 5.58
CA GLU A 76 0.10 -10.81 6.65
C GLU A 76 -1.05 -9.83 6.83
N TRP A 77 -1.22 -9.25 8.02
CA TRP A 77 -2.05 -8.05 8.11
C TRP A 77 -1.20 -6.84 7.84
N ARG A 78 -1.49 -6.15 6.74
CA ARG A 78 -0.92 -4.84 6.41
C ARG A 78 -1.90 -3.74 6.79
N HIS A 79 -1.37 -2.59 7.17
CA HIS A 79 -2.13 -1.49 7.75
C HIS A 79 -2.03 -0.25 6.88
N ALA A 80 -3.15 0.41 6.66
CA ALA A 80 -3.23 1.73 6.06
C ALA A 80 -4.10 2.66 6.92
N THR A 81 -3.75 3.93 6.97
CA THR A 81 -4.55 4.97 7.64
C THR A 81 -5.10 5.99 6.65
N SER A 82 -6.24 6.58 6.97
CA SER A 82 -6.85 7.67 6.20
C SER A 82 -7.61 8.62 7.11
N THR A 83 -7.68 9.89 6.75
CA THR A 83 -8.54 10.89 7.42
C THR A 83 -9.86 11.12 6.68
N ASP A 84 -10.00 10.61 5.45
CA ASP A 84 -11.13 10.92 4.56
C ASP A 84 -11.67 9.72 3.76
N LEU A 85 -11.14 8.51 4.01
CA LEU A 85 -11.45 7.24 3.32
C LEU A 85 -11.10 7.22 1.82
N VAL A 86 -10.44 8.25 1.31
CA VAL A 86 -10.05 8.39 -0.11
C VAL A 86 -8.54 8.36 -0.26
N HIS A 87 -7.83 9.13 0.58
CA HIS A 87 -6.38 9.19 0.59
C HIS A 87 -5.83 8.31 1.69
N TRP A 88 -4.99 7.36 1.31
CA TRP A 88 -4.49 6.33 2.23
C TRP A 88 -2.97 6.42 2.37
N LYS A 89 -2.50 6.38 3.62
CA LYS A 89 -1.10 6.22 3.98
C LYS A 89 -0.83 4.77 4.33
N ASP A 90 0.13 4.15 3.66
CA ASP A 90 0.63 2.83 4.03
C ASP A 90 1.45 2.93 5.33
N GLU A 91 1.08 2.12 6.32
CA GLU A 91 1.77 2.02 7.61
C GLU A 91 2.57 0.71 7.73
N GLY A 92 2.57 -0.12 6.68
CA GLY A 92 3.35 -1.35 6.62
C GLY A 92 2.69 -2.56 7.28
N VAL A 93 3.47 -3.62 7.46
CA VAL A 93 3.01 -4.89 8.05
C VAL A 93 2.77 -4.69 9.55
N ALA A 94 1.53 -4.88 9.98
CA ALA A 94 1.18 -4.95 11.40
C ALA A 94 1.42 -6.37 11.93
N ILE A 95 0.90 -7.40 11.24
CA ILE A 95 1.01 -8.78 11.72
C ILE A 95 1.77 -9.61 10.69
N PRO A 96 3.03 -9.97 10.98
CA PRO A 96 3.84 -10.77 10.07
C PRO A 96 3.41 -12.25 10.08
N LYS A 97 3.57 -12.91 8.94
CA LYS A 97 3.39 -14.36 8.79
C LYS A 97 4.60 -15.13 9.32
N TYR A 98 4.39 -16.37 9.72
CA TYR A 98 5.44 -17.34 10.08
C TYR A 98 6.34 -16.93 11.25
N THR A 99 5.85 -16.05 12.13
CA THR A 99 6.53 -15.70 13.38
C THR A 99 6.20 -16.63 14.54
N THR A 100 5.27 -17.57 14.32
CA THR A 100 4.87 -18.59 15.30
C THR A 100 4.69 -19.94 14.60
N SER A 101 4.57 -21.02 15.38
CA SER A 101 4.26 -22.37 14.88
C SER A 101 2.92 -22.47 14.16
N ASN A 102 2.06 -21.48 14.33
CA ASN A 102 0.71 -21.44 13.79
C ASN A 102 0.68 -21.08 12.29
N GLY A 103 1.77 -20.55 11.73
CA GLY A 103 1.80 -20.21 10.31
C GLY A 103 1.48 -18.73 10.08
N ASP A 104 0.53 -18.45 9.19
CA ASP A 104 0.18 -17.10 8.74
C ASP A 104 -1.20 -16.62 9.26
N PRO A 105 -1.37 -15.32 9.58
CA PRO A 105 -2.64 -14.78 10.07
C PRO A 105 -3.74 -14.70 9.01
N TRP A 106 -4.91 -15.26 9.29
CA TRP A 106 -6.10 -15.16 8.43
C TRP A 106 -6.98 -13.94 8.76
N SER A 107 -8.10 -13.81 8.05
CA SER A 107 -9.09 -12.74 8.24
C SER A 107 -9.61 -12.70 9.68
N GLY A 108 -10.11 -11.55 10.11
CA GLY A 108 -10.48 -11.32 11.49
C GLY A 108 -11.01 -9.91 11.75
N SER A 109 -10.88 -9.46 12.99
CA SER A 109 -11.39 -8.15 13.40
C SER A 109 -10.50 -7.49 14.44
N VAL A 110 -10.64 -6.18 14.56
CA VAL A 110 -10.03 -5.37 15.62
C VAL A 110 -11.15 -4.72 16.43
N VAL A 111 -10.94 -4.55 17.73
CA VAL A 111 -11.77 -3.78 18.66
C VAL A 111 -10.90 -2.79 19.44
N VAL A 112 -11.50 -1.71 19.92
CA VAL A 112 -10.88 -0.84 20.92
C VAL A 112 -11.28 -1.36 22.30
N ASP A 113 -10.31 -1.73 23.12
CA ASP A 113 -10.55 -2.13 24.52
C ASP A 113 -10.56 -0.90 25.43
N GLU A 114 -11.69 -0.20 25.44
CA GLU A 114 -11.89 1.06 26.16
C GLU A 114 -11.63 0.95 27.67
N ASN A 115 -11.86 -0.23 28.25
CA ASN A 115 -11.83 -0.44 29.69
C ASN A 115 -10.67 -1.34 30.15
N ASN A 116 -9.70 -1.60 29.28
CA ASN A 116 -8.56 -2.48 29.58
C ASN A 116 -9.02 -3.88 30.07
N THR A 117 -10.12 -4.39 29.52
CA THR A 117 -10.67 -5.70 29.87
C THR A 117 -9.76 -6.85 29.45
N ALA A 118 -8.91 -6.63 28.44
CA ALA A 118 -7.92 -7.57 27.96
C ALA A 118 -6.55 -7.43 28.66
N GLY A 119 -6.35 -6.38 29.46
CA GLY A 119 -5.12 -6.18 30.24
C GLY A 119 -3.95 -5.54 29.49
N PHE A 120 -4.16 -5.00 28.27
CA PHE A 120 -3.12 -4.41 27.42
C PHE A 120 -2.98 -2.89 27.50
N GLY A 121 -3.74 -2.26 28.40
CA GLY A 121 -3.87 -0.82 28.56
C GLY A 121 -5.25 -0.33 28.11
N LYS A 122 -5.67 0.80 28.67
CA LYS A 122 -6.90 1.48 28.28
C LYS A 122 -6.79 1.95 26.83
N GLU A 123 -7.87 1.81 26.05
CA GLU A 123 -7.97 2.26 24.65
C GLU A 123 -7.02 1.51 23.69
N ALA A 124 -6.51 0.35 24.10
CA ALA A 124 -5.67 -0.48 23.25
C ALA A 124 -6.48 -1.05 22.06
N LEU A 125 -5.85 -1.10 20.88
CA LEU A 125 -6.39 -1.87 19.76
C LEU A 125 -6.07 -3.35 19.97
N VAL A 126 -7.13 -4.15 20.05
CA VAL A 126 -7.06 -5.61 20.21
C VAL A 126 -7.63 -6.27 18.96
N GLY A 127 -6.77 -6.91 18.19
CA GLY A 127 -7.11 -7.69 16.99
C GLY A 127 -7.22 -9.17 17.27
N GLY A 128 -7.91 -9.91 16.40
CA GLY A 128 -7.89 -11.38 16.39
C GLY A 128 -8.15 -11.90 14.99
N SER A 129 -7.35 -12.87 14.54
CA SER A 129 -7.53 -13.63 13.29
C SER A 129 -8.38 -14.88 13.51
N ILE A 130 -9.08 -15.33 12.47
CA ILE A 130 -9.96 -16.51 12.45
C ILE A 130 -9.14 -17.82 12.32
N ASP A 131 -7.81 -17.74 12.35
CA ASP A 131 -6.97 -18.92 12.56
C ASP A 131 -6.00 -18.74 13.74
N ILE A 132 -6.03 -19.75 14.62
CA ILE A 132 -5.15 -20.17 15.72
C ILE A 132 -4.91 -19.20 16.90
N GLU A 133 -5.83 -19.28 17.87
CA GLU A 133 -5.70 -19.09 19.32
C GLU A 133 -5.08 -17.80 19.91
N ARG A 134 -4.79 -16.73 19.15
CA ARG A 134 -4.24 -15.50 19.76
C ARG A 134 -4.85 -14.19 19.25
N TYR A 135 -5.08 -13.31 20.22
CA TYR A 135 -5.33 -11.89 20.00
C TYR A 135 -4.02 -11.21 19.59
N ILE A 136 -4.05 -10.40 18.53
CA ILE A 136 -3.00 -9.44 18.23
C ILE A 136 -3.20 -8.22 19.09
N THR A 137 -2.15 -7.80 19.78
CA THR A 137 -2.11 -6.49 20.44
C THR A 137 -1.07 -5.64 19.73
N HIS A 138 -1.54 -4.64 18.99
CA HIS A 138 -0.69 -3.51 18.64
C HIS A 138 -0.94 -2.44 19.68
N ARG A 139 0.00 -2.25 20.61
CA ARG A 139 0.17 -0.92 21.18
C ARG A 139 0.78 -0.07 20.07
N ALA A 140 -0.05 0.48 19.21
CA ALA A 140 0.38 1.65 18.49
C ALA A 140 0.54 2.73 19.56
N SER A 141 1.76 2.94 20.06
CA SER A 141 2.07 4.17 20.77
C SER A 141 2.05 5.28 19.72
N PHE A 142 0.86 5.75 19.37
CA PHE A 142 0.73 7.04 18.72
C PHE A 142 1.10 8.05 19.80
N GLY A 143 2.20 8.77 19.54
CA GLY A 143 2.91 9.54 20.54
C GLY A 143 1.98 10.37 21.41
N GLY A 144 2.16 10.26 22.73
CA GLY A 144 1.43 11.10 23.66
C GLY A 144 1.77 12.56 23.40
N HIS A 145 0.79 13.44 23.53
CA HIS A 145 0.99 14.77 24.07
C HIS A 145 0.03 14.93 25.24
N SER A 146 0.64 15.32 26.36
CA SER A 146 0.06 16.02 27.51
C SER A 146 -1.01 17.05 27.15
#